data_AF-W7Q610-F1
#
_entry.id   AF-W7Q610-F1
#
_cell.length_a   1.000
_cell.length_b   1.000
_cell.length_c   1.000
_cell.angle_alpha   90.00
_cell.angle_beta   90.00
_cell.angle_gamma   90.00
#
_symmetry.space_group_name_H-M   'P 1'
#
loop_
_entity.id
_entity.type
_entity.pdbx_description
1 polymer ?
#
loop_
_entity_poly.entity_id
_entity_poly.type
_entity_poly.pdbx_seq_one_letter_code
_entity_poly.pdbx_strand_id
1 'polypeptide(L)'
;MTITASLGVSSYPDDHSESDGLLRHARQAMYRAKQNGRNTLNRFDPGQDRLFQQRLAQRRRFARAIERGELCLHYQPQIDMATAQVIGLEAWCAGSTPERG
;
A
#
# COMPACT_ATOMS: atom_id res chain seq x y z
N MET A 1 -24.16 -25.52 -6.07
CA MET A 1 -23.00 -25.05 -5.27
C MET A 1 -21.81 -24.97 -6.21
N THR A 2 -21.29 -23.77 -6.48
CA THR A 2 -20.25 -23.55 -7.51
C THR A 2 -18.88 -23.50 -6.84
N ILE A 3 -17.95 -24.38 -7.25
CA ILE A 3 -16.58 -24.37 -6.73
C ILE A 3 -15.76 -23.38 -7.56
N THR A 4 -15.10 -22.43 -6.88
CA THR A 4 -14.22 -21.45 -7.51
C THR A 4 -12.76 -21.71 -7.16
N ALA A 5 -11.83 -21.37 -8.05
CA ALA A 5 -10.39 -21.54 -7.84
C ALA A 5 -9.65 -20.20 -7.93
N SER A 6 -8.57 -20.06 -7.14
CA SER A 6 -7.64 -18.93 -7.23
C SER A 6 -6.26 -19.45 -7.58
N LEU A 7 -5.63 -18.89 -8.60
CA LEU A 7 -4.37 -19.39 -9.16
C LEU A 7 -3.26 -18.35 -9.07
N GLY A 8 -2.03 -18.84 -8.90
CA GLY A 8 -0.81 -18.05 -8.91
C GLY A 8 0.17 -18.63 -9.93
N VAL A 9 0.78 -17.77 -10.73
CA VAL A 9 1.70 -18.18 -11.81
C VAL A 9 3.04 -17.49 -11.65
N SER A 10 4.14 -18.24 -11.64
CA SER A 10 5.51 -17.75 -11.84
C SER A 10 6.03 -18.30 -13.17
N SER A 11 6.87 -17.53 -13.87
CA SER A 11 7.44 -17.93 -15.16
C SER A 11 8.96 -17.96 -15.09
N TYR A 12 9.57 -19.04 -15.60
CA TYR A 12 10.99 -19.09 -15.90
C TYR A 12 11.18 -18.85 -17.41
N PRO A 13 12.17 -18.04 -17.86
CA PRO A 13 13.25 -17.43 -17.07
C PRO A 13 12.95 -16.05 -16.48
N ASP A 14 11.77 -15.46 -16.72
CA ASP A 14 11.41 -14.08 -16.32
C ASP A 14 11.58 -13.77 -14.82
N ASP A 15 11.35 -14.77 -13.97
CA ASP A 15 11.45 -14.63 -12.51
C ASP A 15 12.89 -14.86 -11.98
N HIS A 16 13.84 -15.18 -12.86
CA HIS A 16 15.29 -15.39 -12.60
C HIS A 16 15.65 -16.24 -11.36
N SER A 17 14.69 -16.99 -10.83
CA SER A 17 14.78 -17.71 -9.57
C SER A 17 14.98 -19.20 -9.84
N GLU A 18 15.66 -19.87 -8.91
CA GLU A 18 15.76 -21.33 -8.89
C GLU A 18 14.40 -21.98 -8.56
N SER A 19 14.29 -23.29 -8.70
CA SER A 19 13.03 -24.06 -8.56
C SER A 19 12.23 -23.71 -7.30
N ASP A 20 12.90 -23.61 -6.15
CA ASP A 20 12.25 -23.30 -4.87
C ASP A 20 11.75 -21.85 -4.84
N GLY A 21 12.48 -20.93 -5.48
CA GLY A 21 12.09 -19.54 -5.62
C GLY A 21 10.84 -19.38 -6.48
N LEU A 22 10.79 -20.05 -7.64
CA LEU A 22 9.60 -20.07 -8.51
C LEU A 22 8.37 -20.59 -7.76
N LEU A 23 8.51 -21.68 -6.99
CA LEU A 23 7.40 -22.25 -6.24
C LEU A 23 6.88 -21.28 -5.17
N ARG A 24 7.80 -20.58 -4.48
CA ARG A 24 7.46 -19.53 -3.51
C ARG A 24 6.71 -18.38 -4.17
N HIS A 25 7.17 -17.94 -5.34
CA HIS A 25 6.59 -16.83 -6.09
C HIS A 25 5.20 -17.19 -6.65
N ALA A 26 5.00 -18.40 -7.17
CA ALA A 26 3.68 -18.89 -7.56
C ALA A 26 2.70 -18.94 -6.37
N ARG A 27 3.15 -19.41 -5.19
CA ARG A 27 2.32 -19.40 -3.97
C ARG A 27 1.96 -17.98 -3.52
N GLN A 28 2.92 -17.07 -3.57
CA GLN A 28 2.70 -15.65 -3.25
C GLN A 28 1.68 -15.02 -4.20
N ALA A 29 1.79 -15.29 -5.50
CA ALA A 29 0.81 -14.83 -6.48
C ALA A 29 -0.58 -15.45 -6.24
N MET A 30 -0.67 -16.73 -5.88
CA MET A 30 -1.95 -17.37 -5.55
C MET A 30 -2.60 -16.73 -4.32
N TYR A 31 -1.80 -16.41 -3.29
CA TYR A 31 -2.30 -15.74 -2.10
C TYR A 31 -2.85 -14.33 -2.44
N ARG A 32 -2.25 -13.63 -3.39
CA ARG A 32 -2.80 -12.37 -3.93
C ARG A 32 -4.12 -12.54 -4.63
N ALA A 33 -4.24 -13.56 -5.48
CA ALA A 33 -5.52 -13.88 -6.11
C ALA A 33 -6.63 -14.11 -5.06
N LYS A 34 -6.28 -14.69 -3.90
CA LYS A 34 -7.22 -14.86 -2.78
C LYS A 34 -7.59 -13.54 -2.07
N GLN A 35 -6.68 -12.57 -2.01
CA GLN A 35 -6.94 -11.26 -1.40
C GLN A 35 -7.69 -10.30 -2.34
N ASN A 36 -7.41 -10.37 -3.64
CA ASN A 36 -7.98 -9.48 -4.67
C ASN A 36 -9.38 -9.93 -5.15
N GLY A 37 -10.19 -10.53 -4.28
CA GLY A 37 -11.57 -10.92 -4.61
C GLY A 37 -11.81 -12.41 -4.89
N ARG A 38 -10.76 -13.25 -4.89
CA ARG A 38 -10.83 -14.70 -5.18
C ARG A 38 -11.31 -14.98 -6.61
N ASN A 39 -11.47 -16.25 -6.97
CA ASN A 39 -11.91 -16.69 -8.31
C ASN A 39 -11.13 -16.02 -9.48
N THR A 40 -9.82 -15.88 -9.32
CA THR A 40 -8.97 -15.13 -10.25
C THR A 40 -7.57 -15.73 -10.33
N LEU A 41 -6.83 -15.30 -11.34
CA LEU A 41 -5.43 -15.65 -11.56
C LEU A 41 -4.57 -14.42 -11.35
N ASN A 42 -3.48 -14.59 -10.62
CA ASN A 42 -2.49 -13.54 -10.46
C ASN A 42 -1.11 -14.05 -10.89
N ARG A 43 -0.41 -13.25 -11.69
CA ARG A 43 0.96 -13.54 -12.11
C ARG A 43 1.94 -12.94 -11.10
N PHE A 44 3.03 -13.63 -10.84
CA PHE A 44 4.14 -13.07 -10.10
C PHE A 44 4.85 -12.05 -11.00
N ASP A 45 4.99 -10.84 -10.48
CA ASP A 45 5.77 -9.77 -11.05
C ASP A 45 6.58 -9.17 -9.88
N PRO A 46 7.91 -9.29 -9.90
CA PRO A 46 8.75 -8.80 -8.80
C PRO A 46 8.68 -7.28 -8.62
N GLY A 47 8.38 -6.52 -9.68
CA GLY A 47 8.14 -5.08 -9.61
C GLY A 47 6.84 -4.75 -8.88
N GLN A 48 5.75 -5.44 -9.23
CA GLN A 48 4.49 -5.32 -8.48
C GLN A 48 4.63 -5.81 -7.03
N ASP A 49 5.48 -6.82 -6.79
CA ASP A 49 5.70 -7.33 -5.45
C ASP A 49 6.29 -6.28 -4.51
N ARG A 50 7.33 -5.57 -4.95
CA ARG A 50 7.92 -4.47 -4.19
C ARG A 50 6.91 -3.37 -3.89
N LEU A 51 6.11 -2.95 -4.88
CA LEU A 51 5.06 -1.94 -4.68
C LEU A 51 4.02 -2.37 -3.64
N PHE A 52 3.59 -3.63 -3.69
CA PHE A 52 2.65 -4.17 -2.72
C PHE A 52 3.25 -4.19 -1.30
N GLN A 53 4.50 -4.65 -1.15
CA GLN A 53 5.18 -4.65 0.15
C GLN A 53 5.33 -3.23 0.71
N GLN A 54 5.68 -2.25 -0.13
CA GLN A 54 5.73 -0.83 0.26
C GLN A 54 4.36 -0.32 0.74
N ARG A 55 3.28 -0.60 -0.03
CA ARG A 55 1.90 -0.21 0.36
C ARG A 55 1.47 -0.87 1.67
N LEU A 56 1.78 -2.15 1.85
CA LEU A 56 1.47 -2.89 3.08
C LEU A 56 2.24 -2.31 4.28
N ALA A 57 3.52 -2.00 4.12
CA ALA A 57 4.33 -1.36 5.14
C ALA A 57 3.79 0.03 5.50
N GLN A 58 3.39 0.83 4.51
CA GLN A 58 2.78 2.14 4.73
C GLN A 58 1.45 2.05 5.47
N ARG A 59 0.57 1.10 5.11
CA ARG A 59 -0.68 0.83 5.85
C ARG A 59 -0.43 0.46 7.31
N ARG A 60 0.52 -0.45 7.57
CA ARG A 60 0.92 -0.82 8.94
C ARG A 60 1.48 0.37 9.71
N ARG A 61 2.25 1.25 9.04
CA ARG A 61 2.76 2.48 9.65
C ARG A 61 1.62 3.41 10.06
N PHE A 62 0.67 3.67 9.16
CA PHE A 62 -0.48 4.53 9.48
C PHE A 62 -1.36 3.95 10.58
N ALA A 63 -1.67 2.66 10.55
CA ALA A 63 -2.44 2.01 11.61
C ALA A 63 -1.78 2.20 12.99
N ARG A 64 -0.46 2.00 13.08
CA ARG A 64 0.30 2.24 14.32
C ARG A 64 0.32 3.71 14.72
N ALA A 65 0.46 4.64 13.77
CA ALA A 65 0.45 6.07 14.06
C ALA A 65 -0.90 6.52 14.64
N ILE A 66 -2.01 5.95 14.15
CA ILE A 66 -3.35 6.18 14.72
C ILE A 66 -3.43 5.62 16.14
N GLU A 67 -3.06 4.35 16.33
CA GLU A 67 -3.10 3.68 17.65
C GLU A 67 -2.27 4.42 18.71
N ARG A 68 -1.15 5.02 18.29
CA ARG A 68 -0.22 5.74 19.18
C ARG A 68 -0.50 7.23 19.30
N GLY A 69 -1.50 7.75 18.60
CA GLY A 69 -1.78 9.20 18.59
C GLY A 69 -0.66 10.03 17.97
N GLU A 70 0.14 9.47 17.07
CA GLU A 70 1.28 10.13 16.39
C GLU A 70 0.81 10.97 15.18
N LEU A 71 -0.48 11.28 15.06
CA LEU A 71 -1.03 12.10 13.99
C LEU A 71 -1.46 13.45 14.53
N CYS A 72 -0.90 14.53 13.98
CA CYS A 72 -1.24 15.90 14.34
C CYS A 72 -1.95 16.61 13.17
N LEU A 73 -2.96 17.40 13.50
CA LEU A 73 -3.69 18.23 12.55
C LEU A 73 -3.07 19.63 12.54
N HIS A 74 -2.58 20.05 11.39
CA HIS A 74 -2.08 21.40 11.17
C HIS A 74 -3.14 22.20 10.44
N TYR A 75 -3.12 23.52 10.65
CA TYR A 75 -4.04 24.43 10.00
C TYR A 75 -3.26 25.52 9.25
N GLN A 76 -3.53 25.66 7.96
CA GLN A 76 -2.99 26.75 7.15
C GLN A 76 -4.12 27.76 6.85
N PRO A 77 -3.94 29.05 7.17
CA PRO A 77 -4.93 30.06 6.84
C PRO A 77 -4.97 30.31 5.33
N GLN A 78 -6.17 30.45 4.78
CA GLN A 78 -6.41 30.92 3.43
C GLN A 78 -6.71 32.42 3.49
N ILE A 79 -5.93 33.21 2.76
CA ILE A 79 -6.00 34.68 2.80
C ILE A 79 -6.59 35.19 1.49
N ASP A 80 -7.59 36.05 1.58
CA ASP A 80 -8.06 36.84 0.45
C ASP A 80 -6.99 37.89 0.09
N MET A 81 -6.47 37.81 -1.13
CA MET A 81 -5.34 38.65 -1.55
C MET A 81 -5.69 40.13 -1.74
N ALA A 82 -6.96 40.46 -1.94
CA ALA A 82 -7.41 41.85 -2.14
C ALA A 82 -7.63 42.57 -0.80
N THR A 83 -8.11 41.84 0.20
CA THR A 83 -8.50 42.38 1.52
C THR A 83 -7.50 42.03 2.63
N ALA A 84 -6.57 41.11 2.37
CA ALA A 84 -5.65 40.52 3.34
C ALA A 84 -6.35 39.86 4.55
N GLN A 85 -7.64 39.54 4.44
CA GLN A 85 -8.40 38.90 5.50
C GLN A 85 -8.32 37.37 5.40
N VAL A 86 -8.34 36.71 6.55
CA VAL A 86 -8.46 35.25 6.61
C VAL A 86 -9.90 34.87 6.23
N ILE A 87 -10.04 34.11 5.15
CA ILE A 87 -11.33 33.66 4.62
C ILE A 87 -11.61 32.18 4.90
N GLY A 88 -10.61 31.44 5.38
CA GLY A 88 -10.75 30.02 5.69
C GLY A 88 -9.48 29.43 6.29
N LEU A 89 -9.56 28.16 6.65
CA LEU A 89 -8.43 27.36 7.13
C LEU A 89 -8.47 26.00 6.43
N GLU A 90 -7.34 25.60 5.86
CA GLU A 90 -7.14 24.23 5.39
C GLU A 90 -6.52 23.40 6.52
N ALA A 91 -7.08 22.22 6.76
CA ALA A 91 -6.58 21.29 7.76
C ALA A 91 -5.86 20.13 7.07
N TRP A 92 -4.58 19.88 7.39
CA TRP A 92 -3.86 18.70 6.92
C TRP A 92 -3.31 17.85 8.07
N CYS A 93 -3.39 16.54 7.91
CA CYS A 93 -2.89 15.58 8.88
C CYS A 93 -1.44 15.20 8.56
N ALA A 94 -0.53 15.41 9.51
CA ALA A 94 0.87 14.98 9.40
C ALA A 94 1.22 14.01 10.55
N GLY A 95 2.20 13.15 10.32
CA GLY A 95 2.74 12.29 11.39
C GLY A 95 3.76 13.06 12.21
N SER A 96 3.65 13.01 13.54
CA SER A 96 4.63 13.55 14.47
C SER A 96 5.76 12.54 14.68
N THR A 97 6.54 12.27 13.64
CA THR A 97 7.78 11.47 13.77
C THR A 97 8.96 12.44 13.76
N PRO A 98 9.93 12.37 14.71
CA PRO A 98 11.00 13.37 14.86
C PRO A 98 12.00 13.49 13.69
N GLU A 99 11.84 12.71 12.63
CA GLU A 99 12.96 12.31 11.77
C GLU A 99 12.97 12.98 10.39
N ARG A 100 12.04 13.90 10.11
CA ARG A 100 12.04 14.73 8.88
C ARG A 100 11.46 16.11 9.16
N GLY A 101 12.29 16.97 9.75
CA GLY A 101 12.24 18.41 9.50
C GLY A 101 13.08 18.74 8.27
#